data_AF-A0A7S3FYE5-F1
#
_entry.id   AF-A0A7S3FYE5-F1
#
_cell.length_a   1.000
_cell.length_b   1.000
_cell.length_c   1.000
_cell.angle_alpha   90.00
_cell.angle_beta   90.00
_cell.angle_gamma   90.00
#
_symmetry.space_group_name_H-M   'P 1'
#
loop_
_entity.id
_entity.type
_entity.pdbx_description
1 polymer ?
#
loop_
_entity_poly.entity_id
_entity_poly.type
_entity_poly.pdbx_seq_one_letter_code
_entity_poly.pdbx_strand_id
1 'polypeptide(L)'
;AIVSFKYMSRPLNNVLKQAIKTRGKNSKFRSLFIDCGQVAHRWEVKVNRYIDNDPSYENKIKHADDTEHHEINDYIKPLGEDSAFNKGVETFTEVVFFYGLLIIISAYEIKKGMEATRKQKEMMDKIHNDVHAHDQ
;
A
#
# COMPACT_ATOMS: atom_id res chain seq x y z
N ALA A 1 2.94 4.21 -14.57
CA ALA A 1 2.22 3.41 -13.54
C ALA A 1 1.54 4.29 -12.49
N ILE A 2 2.28 5.14 -11.74
CA ILE A 2 1.74 5.97 -10.64
C ILE A 2 0.62 6.94 -11.08
N VAL A 3 0.75 7.55 -12.26
CA VAL A 3 -0.26 8.48 -12.79
C VAL A 3 -1.58 7.76 -13.10
N SER A 4 -1.52 6.59 -13.73
CA SER A 4 -2.68 5.75 -14.06
C SER A 4 -3.43 5.29 -12.81
N PHE A 5 -2.67 4.98 -11.75
CA PHE A 5 -3.20 4.59 -10.45
C PHE A 5 -3.97 5.73 -9.77
N LYS A 6 -3.44 6.96 -9.85
CA LYS A 6 -4.15 8.17 -9.37
C LYS A 6 -5.47 8.43 -10.12
N TYR A 7 -5.58 8.06 -11.38
CA TYR A 7 -6.83 8.20 -12.13
C TYR A 7 -7.90 7.18 -11.71
N MET A 8 -7.49 5.96 -11.35
CA MET A 8 -8.39 4.90 -10.86
C MET A 8 -8.82 5.12 -9.41
N SER A 9 -7.93 5.64 -8.57
CA SER A 9 -8.22 5.85 -7.14
C SER A 9 -9.18 7.02 -6.89
N ARG A 10 -9.23 8.03 -7.75
CA ARG A 10 -10.11 9.21 -7.63
C ARG A 10 -11.62 8.87 -7.50
N PRO A 11 -12.24 8.11 -8.41
CA PRO A 11 -13.66 7.77 -8.29
C PRO A 11 -13.93 6.93 -7.03
N LEU A 12 -13.06 5.97 -6.70
CA LEU A 12 -13.15 5.16 -5.47
C LEU A 12 -13.06 6.03 -4.21
N ASN A 13 -12.09 6.96 -4.17
CA ASN A 13 -11.94 7.91 -3.08
C ASN A 13 -13.18 8.79 -2.92
N ASN A 14 -13.80 9.23 -4.04
CA ASN A 14 -15.02 10.03 -3.98
C ASN A 14 -16.22 9.23 -3.47
N VAL A 15 -16.40 7.98 -3.92
CA VAL A 15 -17.44 7.08 -3.43
C VAL A 15 -17.26 6.78 -1.94
N LEU A 16 -16.03 6.50 -1.50
CA LEU A 16 -15.74 6.22 -0.09
C LEU A 16 -15.99 7.46 0.79
N LYS A 17 -15.53 8.63 0.34
CA LYS A 17 -15.81 9.92 1.01
C LYS A 17 -17.31 10.16 1.13
N GLN A 18 -18.07 9.89 0.07
CA GLN A 18 -19.52 10.06 0.07
C GLN A 18 -20.19 9.06 1.03
N ALA A 19 -19.82 7.79 0.97
CA ALA A 19 -20.33 6.74 1.86
C ALA A 19 -20.08 7.05 3.34
N ILE A 20 -18.89 7.57 3.67
CA ILE A 20 -18.53 7.92 5.06
C ILE A 20 -19.23 9.22 5.50
N LYS A 21 -19.38 10.21 4.61
CA LYS A 21 -20.13 11.44 4.91
C LYS A 21 -21.62 11.17 5.18
N THR A 22 -22.25 10.28 4.41
CA THR A 22 -23.66 9.88 4.61
C THR A 22 -23.87 9.16 5.95
N ARG A 23 -22.82 8.56 6.52
CA ARG A 23 -22.87 7.78 7.78
C ARG A 23 -22.79 8.65 9.05
N GLY A 24 -22.72 9.98 8.92
CA GLY A 24 -22.76 10.94 10.02
C GLY A 24 -21.38 11.44 10.49
N LYS A 25 -21.35 12.70 10.94
CA LYS A 25 -20.13 13.47 11.29
C LYS A 25 -19.33 12.88 12.47
N ASN A 26 -19.99 12.11 13.35
CA ASN A 26 -19.41 11.46 14.54
C ASN A 26 -19.16 9.95 14.34
N SER A 27 -19.10 9.46 13.10
CA SER A 27 -18.83 8.05 12.89
C SER A 27 -17.40 7.70 13.34
N LYS A 28 -17.26 6.60 14.10
CA LYS A 28 -15.94 6.03 14.48
C LYS A 28 -15.03 5.81 13.27
N PHE A 29 -15.63 5.56 12.10
CA PHE A 29 -14.92 5.46 10.83
C PHE A 29 -14.24 6.78 10.43
N ARG A 30 -14.89 7.94 10.55
CA ARG A 30 -14.26 9.23 10.26
C ARG A 30 -13.01 9.44 11.12
N SER A 31 -13.08 9.13 12.41
CA SER A 31 -11.93 9.21 13.32
C SER A 31 -10.80 8.30 12.86
N LEU A 32 -11.10 7.04 12.51
CA LEU A 32 -10.10 6.08 12.02
C LEU A 32 -9.39 6.60 10.76
N PHE A 33 -10.12 7.18 9.80
CA PHE A 33 -9.50 7.76 8.62
C PHE A 33 -8.68 9.02 8.94
N ILE A 34 -9.10 9.84 9.90
CA ILE A 34 -8.29 10.98 10.36
C ILE A 34 -6.97 10.47 10.96
N ASP A 35 -7.03 9.47 11.84
CA ASP A 35 -5.86 8.89 12.48
C ASP A 35 -4.92 8.27 11.44
N CYS A 36 -5.46 7.48 10.49
CA CYS A 36 -4.69 6.95 9.37
C CYS A 36 -4.02 8.06 8.55
N GLY A 37 -4.72 9.16 8.30
CA GLY A 37 -4.16 10.31 7.56
C GLY A 37 -3.04 11.03 8.32
N GLN A 38 -3.15 11.16 9.63
CA GLN A 38 -2.10 11.74 10.47
C GLN A 38 -0.86 10.84 10.51
N VAL A 39 -1.04 9.52 10.63
CA VAL A 39 0.06 8.54 10.59
C VAL A 39 0.75 8.57 9.24
N ALA A 40 -0.02 8.52 8.14
CA ALA A 40 0.50 8.59 6.79
C ALA A 40 1.31 9.88 6.56
N HIS A 41 0.81 11.02 7.04
CA HIS A 41 1.51 12.29 6.96
C HIS A 41 2.84 12.29 7.72
N ARG A 42 2.85 11.79 8.97
CA ARG A 42 4.09 11.69 9.75
C ARG A 42 5.10 10.77 9.09
N TRP A 43 4.63 9.65 8.53
CA TRP A 43 5.49 8.71 7.82
C TRP A 43 6.09 9.33 6.57
N GLU A 44 5.29 10.00 5.73
CA GLU A 44 5.78 10.67 4.52
C GLU A 44 6.82 11.75 4.83
N VAL A 45 6.59 12.56 5.87
CA VAL A 45 7.56 13.58 6.30
C VAL A 45 8.87 12.93 6.77
N LYS A 46 8.79 11.80 7.51
CA LYS A 46 9.98 11.06 7.93
C LYS A 46 10.75 10.47 6.75
N VAL A 47 10.06 9.88 5.78
CA VAL A 47 10.68 9.31 4.57
C VAL A 47 11.33 10.42 3.74
N ASN A 48 10.65 11.53 3.51
CA ASN A 48 11.21 12.65 2.76
C ASN A 48 12.46 13.23 3.45
N ARG A 49 12.41 13.43 4.79
CA ARG A 49 13.59 13.86 5.56
C ARG A 49 14.74 12.85 5.49
N TYR A 50 14.44 11.55 5.47
CA TYR A 50 15.47 10.52 5.33
C TYR A 50 16.12 10.56 3.94
N ILE A 51 15.34 10.77 2.88
CA ILE A 51 15.83 10.87 1.49
C ILE A 51 16.68 12.15 1.31
N ASP A 52 16.21 13.29 1.84
CA ASP A 52 16.91 14.57 1.68
C ASP A 52 18.26 14.61 2.42
N ASN A 53 18.42 13.80 3.48
CA ASN A 53 19.67 13.67 4.23
C ASN A 53 20.59 12.54 3.72
N ASP A 54 20.26 11.91 2.57
CA ASP A 54 21.14 10.91 1.96
C ASP A 54 22.34 11.59 1.28
N PRO A 55 23.60 11.26 1.65
CA PRO A 55 24.80 11.85 1.05
C PRO A 55 24.95 11.57 -0.46
N SER A 56 24.18 10.64 -1.05
CA SER A 56 24.12 10.46 -2.50
C SER A 56 23.39 11.60 -3.23
N TYR A 57 22.57 12.40 -2.54
CA TYR A 57 21.85 13.56 -3.11
C TYR A 57 22.55 14.91 -2.85
N GLU A 58 23.58 14.93 -2.01
CA GLU A 58 24.37 16.13 -1.63
C GLU A 58 25.13 16.77 -2.82
N ASN A 59 25.29 16.06 -3.94
CA ASN A 59 25.99 16.58 -5.13
C ASN A 59 25.14 17.48 -6.05
N LYS A 60 23.90 17.85 -5.67
CA LYS A 60 23.06 18.78 -6.46
C LYS A 60 22.77 20.13 -5.82
N ILE A 61 23.17 20.36 -4.57
CA ILE A 61 22.90 21.63 -3.87
C ILE A 61 24.17 22.07 -3.13
N LYS A 62 25.23 22.35 -3.87
CA LYS A 62 26.34 23.17 -3.36
C LYS A 62 26.40 24.46 -4.14
N HIS A 63 25.47 25.38 -3.84
CA HIS A 63 25.66 26.82 -3.94
C HIS A 63 24.60 27.53 -3.08
N ALA A 64 25.02 28.59 -2.39
CA ALA A 64 24.31 29.37 -1.38
C ALA A 64 24.34 28.70 0.01
N ASP A 65 25.46 28.78 0.73
CA ASP A 65 25.83 29.93 1.60
C ASP A 65 25.09 29.85 2.94
N ASP A 66 25.88 30.03 3.99
CA ASP A 66 25.53 30.16 5.41
C ASP A 66 25.21 28.89 6.23
N THR A 67 26.03 28.75 7.26
CA THR A 67 26.06 27.71 8.28
C THR A 67 25.10 28.09 9.40
N GLU A 68 23.93 27.45 9.48
CA GLU A 68 23.11 27.42 10.69
C GLU A 68 22.87 25.98 11.11
N HIS A 69 23.15 25.69 12.38
CA HIS A 69 22.87 24.42 13.03
C HIS A 69 21.37 24.10 12.91
N HIS A 70 21.00 23.27 11.94
CA HIS A 70 19.65 22.77 11.79
C HIS A 70 19.41 21.74 12.90
N GLU A 71 19.02 22.20 14.09
CA GLU A 71 18.34 21.34 15.05
C GLU A 71 17.16 20.73 14.29
N ILE A 72 17.23 19.43 14.02
CA ILE A 72 16.15 18.68 13.37
C ILE A 72 15.00 18.70 14.36
N ASN A 73 14.20 19.77 14.29
CA ASN A 73 13.04 19.90 15.12
C ASN A 73 12.07 18.82 14.62
N ASP A 74 11.98 17.72 15.36
CA ASP A 74 11.13 16.56 15.09
C ASP A 74 9.63 16.88 15.19
N TYR A 75 9.30 18.16 15.42
CA TYR A 75 7.95 18.65 15.35
C TYR A 75 7.40 18.57 13.91
N ILE A 76 6.46 17.65 13.71
CA ILE A 76 5.66 17.52 12.49
C ILE A 76 4.31 18.19 12.77
N LYS A 77 4.04 19.30 12.08
CA LYS A 77 2.76 20.03 12.20
C LYS A 77 1.60 19.09 11.81
N PRO A 78 0.57 18.91 12.66
CA PRO A 78 -0.56 18.07 12.33
C PRO A 78 -1.39 18.68 11.19
N LEU A 79 -2.00 17.81 10.39
CA LEU A 79 -2.95 18.23 9.35
C LEU A 79 -4.27 18.66 10.00
N GLY A 80 -4.96 19.64 9.39
CA GLY A 80 -6.35 19.93 9.74
C GLY A 80 -7.24 18.71 9.51
N GLU A 81 -8.30 18.54 10.30
CA GLU A 81 -9.12 17.32 10.30
C GLU A 81 -9.59 16.88 8.91
N ASP A 82 -10.06 17.82 8.09
CA ASP A 82 -10.58 17.49 6.75
C ASP A 82 -9.47 17.09 5.78
N SER A 83 -8.29 17.69 5.90
CA SER A 83 -7.11 17.28 5.11
C SER A 83 -6.57 15.93 5.57
N ALA A 84 -6.54 15.68 6.89
CA ALA A 84 -6.17 14.40 7.46
C ALA A 84 -7.15 13.29 7.02
N PHE A 85 -8.46 13.55 7.10
CA PHE A 85 -9.48 12.61 6.64
C PHE A 85 -9.31 12.28 5.16
N ASN A 86 -9.14 13.29 4.31
CA ASN A 86 -8.95 13.09 2.87
C ASN A 86 -7.71 12.23 2.58
N LYS A 87 -6.60 12.54 3.25
CA LYS A 87 -5.35 11.80 3.12
C LYS A 87 -5.48 10.37 3.61
N GLY A 88 -6.15 10.16 4.75
CA GLY A 88 -6.40 8.83 5.27
C GLY A 88 -7.31 7.98 4.40
N VAL A 89 -8.34 8.57 3.78
CA VAL A 89 -9.16 7.86 2.77
C VAL A 89 -8.30 7.46 1.56
N GLU A 90 -7.46 8.36 1.07
CA GLU A 90 -6.57 8.07 -0.06
C GLU A 90 -5.59 6.95 0.27
N THR A 91 -4.89 7.04 1.39
CA THR A 91 -3.95 6.02 1.85
C THR A 91 -4.64 4.69 2.15
N PHE A 92 -5.83 4.70 2.75
CA PHE A 92 -6.58 3.47 3.01
C PHE A 92 -7.04 2.81 1.72
N THR A 93 -7.56 3.56 0.75
CA THR A 93 -7.94 3.00 -0.55
C THR A 93 -6.70 2.43 -1.23
N GLU A 94 -5.57 3.13 -1.20
CA GLU A 94 -4.31 2.65 -1.77
C GLU A 94 -3.86 1.33 -1.12
N VAL A 95 -3.76 1.30 0.20
CA VAL A 95 -3.26 0.15 0.95
C VAL A 95 -4.25 -1.01 0.96
N VAL A 96 -5.49 -0.77 1.37
CA VAL A 96 -6.47 -1.84 1.58
C VAL A 96 -7.12 -2.30 0.28
N PHE A 97 -7.45 -1.37 -0.63
CA PHE A 97 -8.13 -1.77 -1.86
C PHE A 97 -7.16 -2.39 -2.85
N PHE A 98 -6.00 -1.77 -3.10
CA PHE A 98 -5.11 -2.29 -4.13
C PHE A 98 -4.20 -3.41 -3.61
N TYR A 99 -3.51 -3.23 -2.48
CA TYR A 99 -2.68 -4.33 -1.97
C TYR A 99 -3.54 -5.47 -1.39
N GLY A 100 -4.70 -5.17 -0.80
CA GLY A 100 -5.64 -6.20 -0.39
C GLY A 100 -6.18 -7.02 -1.56
N LEU A 101 -6.55 -6.36 -2.68
CA LEU A 101 -6.97 -7.07 -3.89
C LEU A 101 -5.86 -7.94 -4.46
N LEU A 102 -4.61 -7.44 -4.49
CA LEU A 102 -3.46 -8.21 -4.94
C LEU A 102 -3.25 -9.46 -4.06
N ILE A 103 -3.36 -9.34 -2.74
CA ILE A 103 -3.26 -10.49 -1.83
C ILE A 103 -4.35 -11.53 -2.14
N ILE A 104 -5.59 -11.09 -2.39
CA ILE A 104 -6.70 -11.99 -2.73
C ILE A 104 -6.42 -12.70 -4.05
N ILE A 105 -5.97 -11.98 -5.08
CA ILE A 105 -5.63 -12.56 -6.39
C ILE A 105 -4.48 -13.55 -6.23
N SER A 106 -3.40 -13.17 -5.54
CA SER A 106 -2.26 -14.07 -5.30
C SER A 106 -2.68 -15.31 -4.52
N ALA A 107 -3.50 -15.19 -3.48
CA ALA A 107 -4.02 -16.34 -2.74
C ALA A 107 -4.88 -17.25 -3.63
N TYR A 108 -5.68 -16.68 -4.53
CA TYR A 108 -6.47 -17.43 -5.50
C TYR A 108 -5.58 -18.18 -6.50
N GLU A 109 -4.57 -17.52 -7.05
CA GLU A 109 -3.62 -18.14 -8.00
C GLU A 109 -2.78 -19.23 -7.36
N ILE A 110 -2.32 -19.04 -6.12
CA ILE A 110 -1.59 -20.06 -5.35
C ILE A 110 -2.48 -21.30 -5.17
N LYS A 111 -3.74 -21.13 -4.74
CA LYS A 111 -4.68 -22.26 -4.59
C LYS A 111 -4.88 -23.00 -5.89
N LYS A 112 -5.11 -22.27 -6.99
CA LYS A 112 -5.25 -22.85 -8.33
C LYS A 112 -3.99 -23.61 -8.76
N GLY A 113 -2.81 -23.06 -8.49
CA GLY A 113 -1.52 -23.69 -8.78
C GLY A 113 -1.33 -25.00 -8.00
N MET A 114 -1.64 -24.99 -6.70
CA MET A 114 -1.59 -26.19 -5.86
C MET A 114 -2.52 -27.31 -6.36
N GLU A 115 -3.73 -26.96 -6.80
CA GLU A 115 -4.66 -27.94 -7.39
C GLU A 115 -4.15 -28.51 -8.71
N ALA A 116 -3.52 -27.69 -9.57
CA ALA A 116 -2.91 -28.15 -10.81
C ALA A 116 -1.74 -29.11 -10.55
N THR A 117 -0.86 -28.77 -9.59
CA THR A 117 0.25 -29.64 -9.19
C THR A 117 -0.24 -30.97 -8.60
N ARG A 118 -1.31 -30.95 -7.79
CA ARG A 118 -1.89 -32.19 -7.23
C ARG A 118 -2.37 -33.13 -8.34
N LYS A 119 -3.09 -32.59 -9.33
CA LYS A 119 -3.57 -33.38 -10.48
C LYS A 119 -2.43 -33.94 -11.33
N GLN A 120 -1.35 -33.17 -11.54
CA GLN A 120 -0.18 -33.67 -12.27
C GLN A 120 0.53 -34.79 -11.51
N LYS A 121 0.65 -34.67 -10.19
CA LYS A 121 1.24 -35.72 -9.34
C LYS A 121 0.43 -37.01 -9.41
N GLU A 122 -0.90 -36.92 -9.26
CA GLU A 122 -1.81 -38.07 -9.40
C GLU A 122 -1.71 -38.73 -10.79
N MET A 123 -1.50 -37.97 -11.85
CA MET A 123 -1.31 -38.51 -13.21
C MET A 123 0.05 -39.19 -13.38
N MET A 124 1.13 -38.60 -12.85
CA MET A 124 2.46 -39.21 -12.86
C MET A 124 2.51 -40.50 -12.05
N ASP A 125 1.88 -40.52 -10.88
CA ASP A 125 1.81 -41.73 -10.04
C ASP A 125 1.08 -42.86 -10.77
N LYS A 126 0.01 -42.56 -11.52
CA LYS A 126 -0.69 -43.54 -12.37
C LYS A 126 0.19 -44.07 -13.49
N ILE A 127 0.85 -43.19 -14.25
CA ILE A 127 1.75 -43.60 -15.33
C ILE A 127 2.89 -44.45 -14.79
N HIS A 128 3.48 -44.07 -13.66
CA HIS A 128 4.56 -44.82 -13.02
C HIS A 128 4.12 -46.22 -12.59
N ASN A 129 2.94 -46.34 -12.00
CA ASN A 129 2.37 -47.64 -11.62
C ASN A 129 2.02 -48.52 -12.83
N ASP A 130 1.48 -47.93 -13.91
CA ASP A 130 1.15 -48.66 -15.14
C ASP A 130 2.40 -49.19 -15.84
N VAL A 131 3.49 -48.41 -15.86
CA VAL A 131 4.80 -48.85 -16.40
C VAL A 131 5.34 -50.03 -15.58
N HIS A 132 5.32 -49.93 -14.24
CA HIS A 132 5.79 -51.02 -13.38
C HIS A 132 4.94 -52.29 -13.47
N ALA A 133 3.64 -52.18 -13.76
CA ALA A 133 2.76 -53.33 -13.97
C ALA A 133 3.00 -54.03 -15.33
N HIS A 134 3.57 -53.33 -16.31
CA HIS A 134 3.86 -53.88 -17.64
C HIS A 134 5.21 -54.60 -17.73
N ASP A 135 6.13 -54.32 -16.80
CA ASP A 135 7.46 -54.93 -16.71
C ASP A 135 7.49 -56.24 -15.90
N GLN A 136 6.35 -56.67 -15.32
CA GLN A 136 6.18 -57.95 -14.60
C GLN A 136 5.42 -58.98 -15.44
#